data_AF-A0A2V7U6C8-F1
#
_entry.id   AF-A0A2V7U6C8-F1
#
_cell.length_a   1.000
_cell.length_b   1.000
_cell.length_c   1.000
_cell.angle_alpha   90.00
_cell.angle_beta   90.00
_cell.angle_gamma   90.00
#
_symmetry.space_group_name_H-M   'P 1'
#
loop_
_entity.id
_entity.type
_entity.pdbx_description
1 polymer ?
#
loop_
_entity_poly.entity_id
_entity_poly.type
_entity_poly.pdbx_seq_one_letter_code
_entity_poly.pdbx_strand_id
1 'polypeptide(L)'
;MSRRRVLRSLAAAPLLPAALSAPQPPAPVPSAPSPTPAPPASPVPSPSPSPPGPVAQALGEVVRLRYGPQLAEADLGEVRKGIEDNLQAADRLRKAVKLGNGDEPVNVFHPRLAPRPAPPAPRRRRR
;
A
#
# COMPACT_ATOMS: atom_id res chain seq x y z
N MET A 1 12.98 17.00 0.00
CA MET A 1 11.83 17.04 0.94
C MET A 1 12.04 15.99 2.02
N SER A 2 12.31 16.43 3.26
CA SER A 2 12.88 15.58 4.32
C SER A 2 11.79 14.83 5.08
N ARG A 3 11.92 13.49 5.14
CA ARG A 3 11.05 12.52 5.86
C ARG A 3 10.92 12.80 7.37
N ARG A 4 11.70 13.75 7.89
CA ARG A 4 11.78 14.11 9.31
C ARG A 4 10.66 15.03 9.81
N ARG A 5 9.76 15.50 8.94
CA ARG A 5 8.63 16.37 9.34
C ARG A 5 7.32 15.63 9.63
N VAL A 6 7.17 14.38 9.18
CA VAL A 6 5.89 13.63 9.31
C VAL A 6 5.70 13.06 10.73
N LEU A 7 6.77 12.85 11.49
CA LEU A 7 6.72 12.27 12.85
C LEU A 7 6.36 13.27 13.97
N ARG A 8 6.04 14.53 13.66
CA ARG A 8 5.86 15.59 14.68
C ARG A 8 4.40 15.85 15.09
N SER A 9 3.46 14.97 14.71
CA SER A 9 2.02 15.18 14.94
C SER A 9 1.34 14.14 15.82
N LEU A 10 2.08 13.30 16.56
CA LEU A 10 1.53 12.32 17.51
C LEU A 10 1.85 12.69 18.96
N ALA A 11 1.39 13.87 19.40
CA ALA A 11 1.51 14.29 20.80
C ALA A 11 0.33 15.16 21.21
N ALA A 12 -0.82 14.54 21.46
CA ALA A 12 -1.89 15.13 22.27
C ALA A 12 -2.82 14.03 22.80
N ALA A 13 -2.29 13.15 23.66
CA ALA A 13 -3.09 12.36 24.58
C ALA A 13 -2.90 12.95 25.98
N PRO A 14 -3.92 13.56 26.61
CA PRO A 14 -3.90 13.79 28.04
C PRO A 14 -4.49 12.57 28.74
N LEU A 15 -3.61 11.72 29.28
CA LEU A 15 -3.94 10.81 30.37
C LEU A 15 -3.73 11.56 31.70
N LEU A 16 -4.84 11.95 32.33
CA LEU A 16 -5.18 12.02 33.78
C LEU A 16 -4.19 12.69 34.78
N PRO A 17 -4.67 13.47 35.79
CA PRO A 17 -5.06 12.82 37.06
C PRO A 17 -6.16 13.51 37.90
N ALA A 18 -6.84 12.67 38.68
CA ALA A 18 -7.32 12.82 40.06
C ALA A 18 -7.73 14.20 40.61
N ALA A 19 -8.97 14.24 41.10
CA ALA A 19 -9.54 15.23 42.00
C ALA A 19 -8.73 15.41 43.30
N LEU A 20 -8.75 16.63 43.85
CA LEU A 20 -8.95 16.90 45.30
C LEU A 20 -9.00 18.42 45.55
N SER A 21 -10.20 18.99 45.57
CA SER A 21 -10.47 20.23 46.32
C SER A 21 -11.93 20.24 46.76
N ALA A 22 -12.16 19.88 48.03
CA ALA A 22 -12.98 20.60 49.00
C ALA A 22 -13.36 19.65 50.18
N PRO A 23 -13.23 20.08 51.44
CA PRO A 23 -13.69 19.31 52.58
C PRO A 23 -15.16 19.63 52.86
N GLN A 24 -16.07 18.65 52.83
CA GLN A 24 -17.36 18.75 53.53
C GLN A 24 -18.09 17.38 53.64
N PRO A 25 -18.38 16.88 54.85
CA PRO A 25 -19.33 15.80 55.09
C PRO A 25 -20.74 16.35 55.47
N PRO A 26 -21.77 15.52 55.70
CA PRO A 26 -22.35 14.46 54.87
C PRO A 26 -23.87 14.66 54.66
N ALA A 27 -24.50 14.04 53.64
CA ALA A 27 -25.96 13.75 53.62
C ALA A 27 -26.31 12.70 52.56
N PRO A 28 -27.27 11.77 52.83
CA PRO A 28 -27.59 10.64 51.96
C PRO A 28 -28.82 10.90 51.07
N VAL A 29 -28.77 10.63 49.76
CA VAL A 29 -29.93 10.47 48.82
C VAL A 29 -29.42 9.90 47.47
N PRO A 30 -30.28 9.43 46.55
CA PRO A 30 -30.91 8.11 46.47
C PRO A 30 -30.46 7.31 45.22
N SER A 31 -30.68 5.98 45.19
CA SER A 31 -30.39 5.13 44.04
C SER A 31 -31.26 5.45 42.81
N ALA A 32 -30.64 5.60 41.63
CA ALA A 32 -31.28 5.79 40.33
C ALA A 32 -30.55 4.98 39.22
N PRO A 33 -31.22 4.63 38.10
CA PRO A 33 -31.29 3.25 37.60
C PRO A 33 -30.16 2.82 36.64
N SER A 34 -29.91 1.52 36.58
CA SER A 34 -28.96 0.88 35.66
C SER A 34 -29.34 1.05 34.18
N PRO A 35 -28.37 1.28 33.27
CA PRO A 35 -28.64 1.40 31.83
C PRO A 35 -28.98 0.05 31.20
N THR A 36 -30.05 0.04 30.40
CA THR A 36 -30.50 -1.10 29.57
C THR A 36 -29.49 -1.43 28.46
N PRO A 37 -29.21 -2.72 28.16
CA PRO A 37 -28.33 -3.11 27.05
C PRO A 37 -28.95 -2.82 25.67
N ALA A 38 -28.16 -2.23 24.77
CA ALA A 38 -28.54 -2.00 23.36
C ALA A 38 -28.62 -3.33 22.56
N PRO A 39 -29.52 -3.43 21.56
CA PRO A 39 -29.68 -4.64 20.76
C PRO A 39 -28.47 -4.92 19.84
N PRO A 40 -28.19 -6.19 19.48
CA PRO A 40 -27.09 -6.54 18.59
C PRO A 40 -27.36 -6.05 17.15
N ALA A 41 -26.36 -5.42 16.54
CA ALA A 41 -26.42 -4.97 15.15
C ALA A 41 -26.57 -6.16 14.20
N SER A 42 -27.50 -6.06 13.24
CA SER A 42 -27.70 -7.09 12.21
C SER A 42 -26.48 -7.18 11.28
N PRO A 43 -26.07 -8.39 10.85
CA PRO A 43 -24.91 -8.57 9.97
C PRO A 43 -25.20 -8.00 8.57
N VAL A 44 -24.30 -7.14 8.09
CA VAL A 44 -24.32 -6.60 6.73
C VAL A 44 -23.95 -7.73 5.75
N PRO A 45 -24.71 -7.97 4.67
CA PRO A 45 -24.38 -9.02 3.70
C PRO A 45 -23.05 -8.70 3.00
N SER A 46 -22.13 -9.66 2.97
CA SER A 46 -20.90 -9.56 2.18
C SER A 46 -21.19 -9.75 0.69
N PRO A 47 -20.63 -8.92 -0.20
CA PRO A 47 -20.83 -9.10 -1.64
C PRO A 47 -20.21 -10.42 -2.10
N SER A 48 -20.97 -11.18 -2.89
CA SER A 48 -20.49 -12.41 -3.52
C SER A 48 -19.47 -12.07 -4.62
N PRO A 49 -18.36 -12.81 -4.75
CA PRO A 49 -17.34 -12.51 -5.74
C PRO A 49 -17.89 -12.68 -7.16
N SER A 50 -17.72 -11.66 -8.00
CA SER A 50 -17.99 -11.79 -9.44
C SER A 50 -16.89 -12.60 -10.12
N PRO A 51 -17.23 -13.39 -11.16
CA PRO A 51 -16.24 -14.13 -11.92
C PRO A 51 -15.28 -13.18 -12.67
N PRO A 52 -14.03 -13.62 -12.95
CA PRO A 52 -13.06 -12.83 -13.72
C PRO A 52 -13.57 -12.51 -15.13
N GLY A 53 -13.21 -11.33 -15.65
CA GLY A 53 -13.58 -10.90 -16.99
C GLY A 53 -12.96 -11.76 -18.10
N PRO A 54 -13.45 -11.64 -19.36
CA PRO A 54 -13.04 -12.50 -20.47
C PRO A 54 -11.53 -12.41 -20.78
N VAL A 55 -10.92 -11.23 -20.60
CA VAL A 55 -9.49 -11.03 -20.79
C VAL A 55 -8.68 -11.77 -19.71
N ALA A 56 -9.11 -11.70 -18.45
CA ALA A 56 -8.46 -12.41 -17.36
C ALA A 56 -8.55 -13.94 -17.53
N GLN A 57 -9.68 -14.43 -18.04
CA GLN A 57 -9.84 -15.85 -18.40
C GLN A 57 -8.86 -16.26 -19.50
N ALA A 58 -8.80 -15.51 -20.61
CA ALA A 58 -7.91 -15.82 -21.73
C ALA A 58 -6.43 -15.81 -21.32
N LEU A 59 -6.01 -14.81 -20.53
CA LEU A 59 -4.65 -14.77 -19.98
C LEU A 59 -4.39 -15.90 -18.98
N GLY A 60 -5.40 -16.28 -18.20
CA GLY A 60 -5.35 -17.44 -17.32
C GLY A 60 -5.12 -18.76 -18.07
N GLU A 61 -5.70 -18.93 -19.25
CA GLU A 61 -5.43 -20.11 -20.09
C GLU A 61 -4.00 -20.13 -20.62
N VAL A 62 -3.42 -18.97 -20.95
CA VAL A 62 -1.99 -18.88 -21.32
C VAL A 62 -1.09 -19.31 -20.15
N VAL A 63 -1.44 -18.89 -18.92
CA VAL A 63 -0.73 -19.34 -17.71
C VAL A 63 -0.87 -20.85 -17.54
N ARG A 64 -2.07 -21.40 -17.70
CA ARG A 64 -2.33 -22.84 -17.62
C ARG A 64 -1.52 -23.64 -18.64
N LEU A 65 -1.41 -23.17 -19.88
CA LEU A 65 -0.62 -23.85 -20.90
C LEU A 65 0.88 -23.85 -20.60
N ARG A 66 1.40 -22.78 -19.97
CA ARG A 66 2.83 -22.64 -19.69
C ARG A 66 3.25 -23.26 -18.36
N TYR A 67 2.38 -23.21 -17.35
CA TYR A 67 2.70 -23.56 -15.96
C TYR A 67 1.69 -24.54 -15.34
N GLY A 68 0.71 -25.05 -16.09
CA GLY A 68 -0.31 -25.97 -15.61
C GLY A 68 0.22 -27.21 -14.88
N PRO A 69 1.35 -27.83 -15.29
CA PRO A 69 1.93 -28.95 -14.53
C PRO A 69 2.42 -28.58 -13.12
N GLN A 70 2.57 -27.29 -12.81
CA GLN A 70 3.12 -26.77 -11.56
C GLN A 70 2.05 -26.10 -10.67
N LEU A 71 0.82 -25.96 -11.16
CA LEU A 71 -0.24 -25.18 -10.51
C LEU A 71 -1.48 -26.05 -10.27
N ALA A 72 -2.05 -25.97 -9.07
CA ALA A 72 -3.37 -26.53 -8.83
C ALA A 72 -4.45 -25.66 -9.47
N GLU A 73 -5.63 -26.22 -9.71
CA GLU A 73 -6.77 -25.46 -10.27
C GLU A 73 -7.21 -24.31 -9.33
N ALA A 74 -7.04 -24.47 -8.02
CA ALA A 74 -7.28 -23.39 -7.06
C ALA A 74 -6.31 -22.21 -7.28
N ASP A 75 -5.02 -22.50 -7.47
CA ASP A 75 -3.99 -21.50 -7.74
C ASP A 75 -4.26 -20.78 -9.07
N LEU A 76 -4.73 -21.50 -10.09
CA LEU A 76 -5.16 -20.89 -11.35
C LEU A 76 -6.35 -19.94 -11.17
N GLY A 77 -7.28 -20.26 -10.27
CA GLY A 77 -8.35 -19.37 -9.86
C GLY A 77 -7.83 -18.07 -9.23
N GLU A 78 -6.85 -18.18 -8.33
CA GLU A 78 -6.19 -17.02 -7.72
C GLU A 78 -5.42 -16.18 -8.74
N VAL A 79 -4.71 -16.83 -9.67
CA VAL A 79 -4.00 -16.13 -10.75
C VAL A 79 -4.98 -15.37 -11.64
N ARG A 80 -6.11 -15.96 -12.04
CA ARG A 80 -7.14 -15.26 -12.83
C ARG A 80 -7.68 -14.05 -12.10
N LYS A 81 -7.92 -14.16 -10.79
CA LYS A 81 -8.33 -13.03 -9.95
C LYS A 81 -7.24 -11.94 -9.91
N GLY A 82 -5.99 -12.32 -9.68
CA GLY A 82 -4.87 -11.37 -9.66
C GLY A 82 -4.64 -10.67 -11.00
N ILE A 83 -4.91 -11.35 -12.13
CA ILE A 83 -4.88 -10.74 -13.46
C ILE A 83 -6.00 -9.70 -13.59
N GLU A 84 -7.24 -10.04 -13.20
CA GLU A 84 -8.37 -9.10 -13.21
C GLU A 84 -8.08 -7.84 -12.37
N ASP A 85 -7.61 -8.02 -11.14
CA ASP A 85 -7.27 -6.91 -10.23
C ASP A 85 -6.19 -6.00 -10.84
N ASN A 86 -5.17 -6.59 -11.47
CA ASN A 86 -4.12 -5.84 -12.15
C ASN A 86 -4.61 -5.10 -13.40
N LEU A 87 -5.52 -5.69 -14.18
CA LEU A 87 -6.13 -5.02 -15.33
C LEU A 87 -6.94 -3.80 -14.88
N GLN A 88 -7.74 -3.94 -13.82
CA GLN A 88 -8.48 -2.81 -13.26
C GLN A 88 -7.57 -1.72 -12.71
N ALA A 89 -6.48 -2.09 -12.04
CA ALA A 89 -5.47 -1.14 -11.57
C ALA A 89 -4.79 -0.41 -12.74
N ALA A 90 -4.41 -1.15 -13.79
CA ALA A 90 -3.80 -0.59 -14.99
C ALA A 90 -4.77 0.38 -15.70
N ASP A 91 -6.05 0.05 -15.81
CA ASP A 91 -7.06 0.93 -16.40
C ASP A 91 -7.25 2.22 -15.60
N ARG A 92 -7.22 2.13 -14.26
CA ARG A 92 -7.25 3.32 -13.40
C ARG A 92 -6.04 4.22 -13.65
N LEU A 93 -4.85 3.64 -13.77
CA LEU A 93 -3.62 4.40 -14.07
C LEU A 93 -3.66 5.06 -15.45
N ARG A 94 -4.10 4.34 -16.48
CA ARG A 94 -4.26 4.86 -17.85
C ARG A 94 -5.24 6.03 -17.93
N LYS A 95 -6.31 5.99 -17.13
CA LYS A 95 -7.29 7.08 -17.04
C LYS A 95 -6.78 8.27 -16.23
N ALA A 96 -6.01 8.01 -15.17
CA ALA A 96 -5.49 9.04 -14.28
C ALA A 96 -4.34 9.85 -14.88
N VAL A 97 -3.49 9.22 -15.71
CA VAL A 97 -2.29 9.86 -16.25
C VAL A 97 -2.20 9.60 -17.75
N LYS A 98 -2.21 10.68 -18.55
CA LYS A 98 -1.97 10.63 -19.98
C LYS A 98 -0.48 10.80 -20.24
N LEU A 99 0.17 9.72 -20.64
CA LEU A 99 1.58 9.73 -21.05
C LEU A 99 1.69 10.01 -22.55
N GLY A 100 2.62 10.89 -22.92
CA GLY A 100 3.04 11.14 -24.30
C GLY A 100 4.29 10.36 -24.67
N ASN A 101 4.62 10.33 -25.96
CA ASN A 101 5.81 9.59 -26.45
C ASN A 101 7.15 10.17 -25.96
N GLY A 102 7.15 11.40 -25.46
CA GLY A 102 8.34 12.05 -24.90
C GLY A 102 8.52 11.87 -23.39
N ASP A 103 7.58 11.21 -22.70
CA ASP A 103 7.70 10.99 -21.26
C ASP A 103 8.71 9.87 -20.98
N GLU A 104 9.81 10.24 -20.34
CA GLU A 104 10.87 9.29 -20.01
C GLU A 104 10.45 8.31 -18.89
N PRO A 105 10.93 7.06 -18.93
CA PRO A 105 10.74 6.14 -17.81
C PRO A 105 11.44 6.67 -16.56
N VAL A 106 10.91 6.32 -15.38
CA VAL A 106 11.50 6.71 -14.08
C VAL A 106 12.97 6.31 -13.97
N ASN A 107 13.35 5.19 -14.59
CA ASN A 107 14.71 4.70 -14.62
C ASN A 107 15.24 4.71 -16.06
N VAL A 108 16.32 5.44 -16.28
CA VAL A 108 17.05 5.46 -17.56
C VAL A 108 18.36 4.69 -17.38
N PHE A 109 18.65 3.80 -18.32
CA PHE A 109 19.92 3.08 -18.33
C PHE A 109 21.06 4.00 -18.78
N HIS A 110 22.12 4.06 -17.97
CA HIS A 110 23.37 4.71 -18.35
C HIS A 110 24.50 3.68 -18.38
N PRO A 111 25.11 3.42 -19.54
CA PRO A 111 26.25 2.53 -19.60
C PRO A 111 27.42 3.12 -18.82
N ARG A 112 28.20 2.26 -18.15
CA ARG A 112 29.45 2.68 -17.53
C ARG A 112 30.46 2.98 -18.64
N LEU A 113 30.82 4.25 -18.79
CA LEU A 113 31.93 4.63 -19.65
C LEU A 113 33.25 4.21 -19.02
N ALA A 114 34.16 3.66 -19.83
CA ALA A 114 35.52 3.38 -19.39
C ALA A 114 36.17 4.70 -18.92
N PRO A 115 36.98 4.68 -17.84
CA PRO A 115 37.71 5.87 -17.42
C PRO A 115 38.57 6.37 -18.58
N ARG A 116 38.52 7.68 -18.82
CA ARG A 116 39.35 8.34 -19.83
C ARG A 116 40.83 7.97 -19.57
N PRO A 117 41.59 7.55 -20.59
CA PRO A 117 43.00 7.21 -20.41
C PRO A 117 43.75 8.40 -19.81
N ALA A 118 44.66 8.10 -18.87
CA ALA A 118 45.48 9.12 -18.24
C ALA A 118 46.32 9.86 -19.31
N PRO A 119 46.52 11.19 -19.17
CA PRO A 119 47.39 11.93 -20.09
C PRO A 119 48.80 11.35 -20.06
N PRO A 120 49.53 11.38 -21.20
CA PRO A 120 50.89 10.85 -21.26
C PRO A 120 51.81 11.58 -20.28
N ALA A 121 52.64 10.82 -19.56
CA ALA A 121 53.60 11.38 -18.61
C ALA A 121 54.62 12.30 -19.33
N PRO A 122 55.01 13.43 -18.72
CA PRO A 122 55.98 14.34 -19.32
C PRO A 122 57.32 13.62 -19.50
N ARG A 123 57.86 13.62 -20.74
CA ARG A 123 59.17 13.03 -21.04
C ARG A 123 60.24 13.80 -20.28
N ARG A 124 60.86 13.18 -19.27
CA ARG A 124 62.06 13.72 -18.62
C ARG A 124 63.17 13.81 -19.68
N ARG A 125 63.52 15.03 -20.09
CA ARG A 125 64.74 15.28 -20.89
C ARG A 125 65.93 14.84 -20.05
N ARG A 126 66.58 13.75 -20.44
CA ARG A 126 67.91 13.40 -19.93
C ARG A 126 68.86 14.49 -20.45
N ARG A 127 69.47 15.22 -19.51
CA ARG A 127 70.59 16.13 -19.77
C ARG A 127 71.88 15.32 -19.75
#